data_AF-D7E1X4-F1
#
_entry.id   AF-D7E1X4-F1
#
_cell.length_a   1.000
_cell.length_b   1.000
_cell.length_c   1.000
_cell.angle_alpha   90.00
_cell.angle_beta   90.00
_cell.angle_gamma   90.00
#
_symmetry.space_group_name_H-M   'P 1'
#
loop_
_entity.id
_entity.type
_entity.pdbx_description
1 polymer ?
#
loop_
_entity_poly.entity_id
_entity_poly.type
_entity_poly.pdbx_seq_one_letter_code
_entity_poly.pdbx_strand_id
1 'polypeptide(L)'
;MRQKILVKDLSQTELLQSIERKGIAEESMGQKVEILLTLIEQLQLEVKELRVENQGLRDENNRLKGEKGQPEIKAKNKKGFTSNHSLEKERQTPKNDNKGSKKAGIKIDREEILEYPQELLPAEAQFKGYEEVIIQDIILATDNVLFRKEKYYSP
;
A
#
# COMPACT_ATOMS: atom_id res chain seq x y z
N MET A 1 -28.62 -18.87 -6.29
CA MET A 1 -27.22 -19.06 -5.89
C MET A 1 -26.37 -19.24 -7.15
N ARG A 2 -25.56 -18.25 -7.51
CA ARG A 2 -24.70 -18.32 -8.71
C ARG A 2 -23.42 -19.07 -8.33
N GLN A 3 -23.22 -20.24 -8.91
CA GLN A 3 -21.95 -20.95 -8.81
C GLN A 3 -20.86 -20.10 -9.48
N LYS A 4 -19.94 -19.56 -8.68
CA LYS A 4 -18.70 -18.98 -9.19
C LYS A 4 -17.87 -20.13 -9.72
N ILE A 5 -17.93 -20.37 -11.03
CA ILE A 5 -17.08 -21.36 -11.69
C ILE A 5 -15.64 -20.87 -11.54
N LEU A 6 -14.88 -21.71 -10.84
CA LEU A 6 -13.48 -21.59 -10.50
C LEU A 6 -12.65 -21.91 -11.75
N VAL A 7 -12.50 -20.96 -12.68
CA VAL A 7 -11.66 -21.11 -13.91
C VAL A 7 -10.33 -20.37 -13.75
N LYS A 8 -9.84 -20.16 -12.52
CA LYS A 8 -8.74 -19.21 -12.29
C LYS A 8 -7.34 -19.71 -12.64
N ASP A 9 -7.15 -21.01 -12.89
CA ASP A 9 -5.80 -21.58 -13.04
C ASP A 9 -5.62 -22.51 -14.26
N LEU A 10 -6.42 -22.37 -15.31
CA LEU A 10 -5.99 -22.81 -16.65
C LEU A 10 -5.50 -21.57 -17.38
N SER A 11 -4.23 -21.56 -17.79
CA SER A 11 -3.70 -20.41 -18.52
C SER A 11 -4.58 -20.23 -19.75
N GLN A 12 -5.08 -19.01 -19.99
CA GLN A 12 -5.95 -18.74 -21.14
C GLN A 12 -5.27 -19.19 -22.46
N THR A 13 -3.94 -19.22 -22.45
CA THR A 13 -3.05 -19.78 -23.46
C THR A 13 -3.24 -21.29 -23.69
N GLU A 14 -3.37 -22.12 -22.64
CA GLU A 14 -3.69 -23.56 -22.77
C GLU A 14 -5.07 -23.78 -23.40
N LEU A 15 -6.05 -22.95 -23.05
CA LEU A 15 -7.39 -22.98 -23.63
C LEU A 15 -7.36 -22.66 -25.13
N LEU A 16 -6.59 -21.65 -25.55
CA LEU A 16 -6.41 -21.29 -26.96
C LEU A 16 -5.70 -22.39 -27.75
N GLN A 17 -4.68 -23.02 -27.15
CA GLN A 17 -3.96 -24.15 -27.75
C GLN A 17 -4.81 -25.42 -27.88
N SER A 18 -5.87 -25.58 -27.07
CA SER A 18 -6.78 -26.73 -27.12
C SER A 18 -7.86 -26.66 -28.21
N ILE A 19 -7.96 -25.52 -28.93
CA ILE A 19 -8.98 -25.34 -29.97
C ILE A 19 -8.55 -26.08 -31.25
N GLU A 20 -9.06 -27.30 -31.44
CA GLU A 20 -8.89 -28.04 -32.70
C GLU A 20 -9.75 -27.45 -33.84
N ARG A 21 -9.14 -27.19 -35.01
CA ARG A 21 -9.78 -26.59 -36.19
C ARG A 21 -10.53 -27.59 -37.10
N LYS A 22 -10.91 -28.76 -36.60
CA LYS A 22 -11.54 -29.80 -37.45
C LYS A 22 -12.98 -29.42 -37.79
N GLY A 23 -13.20 -28.94 -39.02
CA GLY A 23 -14.55 -28.76 -39.58
C GLY A 23 -14.82 -27.44 -40.29
N ILE A 24 -13.83 -26.56 -40.47
CA ILE A 24 -14.03 -25.30 -41.20
C ILE A 24 -13.99 -25.60 -42.70
N ALA A 25 -15.15 -25.61 -43.35
CA ALA A 25 -15.33 -26.04 -44.74
C ALA A 25 -14.71 -25.11 -45.80
N GLU A 26 -14.42 -23.85 -45.45
CA GLU A 26 -13.76 -22.87 -46.32
C GLU A 26 -12.34 -22.59 -45.82
N GLU A 27 -11.35 -22.81 -46.68
CA GLU A 27 -9.93 -22.55 -46.41
C GLU A 27 -9.68 -21.07 -46.02
N SER A 28 -10.46 -20.14 -46.58
CA SER A 28 -10.39 -18.70 -46.25
C SER A 28 -10.84 -18.39 -44.81
N MET A 29 -11.80 -19.14 -44.27
CA MET A 29 -12.29 -18.95 -42.91
C MET A 29 -11.30 -19.51 -41.89
N GLY A 30 -10.67 -20.65 -42.21
CA GLY A 30 -9.60 -21.22 -41.39
C GLY A 30 -8.41 -20.28 -41.22
N GLN A 31 -7.98 -19.62 -42.31
CA GLN A 31 -6.90 -18.61 -42.27
C GLN A 31 -7.26 -17.37 -41.43
N LYS A 32 -8.50 -16.88 -41.52
CA LYS A 32 -8.95 -15.74 -40.70
C LYS A 32 -8.95 -16.08 -39.21
N VAL A 33 -9.40 -17.28 -38.84
CA VAL A 33 -9.39 -17.75 -37.44
C VAL A 33 -7.97 -17.88 -36.91
N GLU A 34 -7.02 -18.32 -37.73
CA GLU A 34 -5.61 -18.38 -37.35
C GLU A 34 -5.01 -17.01 -37.04
N ILE A 35 -5.23 -16.05 -37.93
CA ILE A 35 -4.75 -14.68 -37.75
C ILE A 35 -5.35 -14.06 -36.47
N LEU A 36 -6.64 -14.29 -36.22
CA LEU A 36 -7.30 -13.83 -35.00
C LEU A 36 -6.69 -14.47 -33.74
N LEU A 37 -6.39 -15.77 -33.78
CA LEU A 37 -5.81 -16.47 -32.65
C LEU A 37 -4.41 -15.94 -32.32
N THR A 38 -3.56 -15.78 -33.33
CA THR A 38 -2.22 -15.18 -33.18
C THR A 38 -2.30 -13.76 -32.63
N LEU A 39 -3.24 -12.94 -33.11
CA LEU A 39 -3.43 -11.58 -32.62
C LEU A 39 -3.89 -11.58 -31.14
N ILE A 40 -4.80 -12.48 -30.77
CA ILE A 40 -5.25 -12.62 -29.38
C ILE A 40 -4.08 -13.03 -28.47
N GLU A 41 -3.22 -13.95 -28.91
CA GLU A 41 -2.03 -14.34 -28.15
C GLU A 41 -1.06 -13.17 -27.95
N GLN A 42 -0.80 -12.39 -29.00
CA GLN A 42 0.04 -11.19 -28.92
C GLN A 42 -0.55 -10.17 -27.93
N LEU A 43 -1.86 -9.90 -28.01
CA LEU A 43 -2.55 -8.99 -27.10
C LEU A 43 -2.52 -9.49 -25.65
N GLN A 44 -2.61 -10.80 -25.42
CA GLN A 44 -2.50 -11.37 -24.07
C GLN A 44 -1.11 -11.19 -23.48
N LEU A 45 -0.05 -11.33 -24.28
CA LEU A 45 1.33 -11.08 -23.86
C LEU A 45 1.50 -9.61 -23.47
N GLU A 46 1.09 -8.70 -24.33
CA GLU A 46 1.19 -7.25 -24.08
C GLU A 46 0.40 -6.84 -22.83
N VAL A 47 -0.82 -7.35 -22.65
CA VAL A 47 -1.62 -7.09 -21.44
C VAL A 47 -0.93 -7.61 -20.18
N LYS A 48 -0.23 -8.74 -20.25
CA LYS A 48 0.50 -9.29 -19.12
C LYS A 48 1.69 -8.40 -18.76
N GLU A 49 2.46 -7.95 -19.76
CA GLU A 49 3.59 -7.03 -19.57
C GLU A 49 3.13 -5.69 -18.98
N LEU A 50 2.08 -5.09 -19.55
CA LEU A 50 1.48 -3.84 -19.05
C LEU A 50 0.98 -3.98 -17.61
N ARG A 51 0.40 -5.12 -17.23
CA ARG A 51 -0.03 -5.36 -15.85
C ARG A 51 1.14 -5.41 -14.87
N VAL A 52 2.27 -6.01 -15.27
CA VAL A 52 3.49 -6.07 -14.46
C VAL A 52 4.08 -4.67 -14.31
N GLU A 53 4.19 -3.91 -15.41
CA GLU A 53 4.71 -2.54 -15.37
C GLU A 53 3.81 -1.62 -14.52
N ASN A 54 2.49 -1.69 -14.70
CA ASN A 54 1.55 -0.91 -13.91
C ASN A 54 1.65 -1.23 -12.42
N GLN A 55 1.88 -2.50 -12.07
CA GLN A 55 2.12 -2.89 -10.68
C GLN A 55 3.41 -2.28 -10.13
N GLY A 56 4.51 -2.34 -10.90
CA GLY A 56 5.78 -1.70 -10.51
C GLY A 56 5.65 -0.19 -10.30
N LEU A 57 4.94 0.50 -11.18
CA LEU A 57 4.67 1.94 -11.05
C LEU A 57 3.84 2.27 -9.81
N ARG A 58 2.84 1.45 -9.48
CA ARG A 58 2.04 1.61 -8.25
C ARG A 58 2.88 1.42 -7.01
N ASP A 59 3.73 0.41 -6.98
CA ASP A 59 4.61 0.12 -5.84
C ASP A 59 5.64 1.24 -5.64
N GLU A 60 6.17 1.80 -6.72
CA GLU A 60 7.05 2.96 -6.68
C GLU A 60 6.33 4.22 -6.19
N ASN A 61 5.08 4.46 -6.64
CA ASN A 61 4.27 5.58 -6.15
C ASN A 61 4.00 5.46 -4.64
N ASN A 62 3.68 4.25 -4.17
CA ASN A 62 3.45 3.96 -2.75
C ASN A 62 4.75 4.17 -1.95
N ARG A 63 5.90 3.70 -2.45
CA ARG A 63 7.22 3.94 -1.84
C ARG A 63 7.50 5.43 -1.67
N LEU A 64 7.27 6.24 -2.71
CA LEU A 64 7.46 7.69 -2.66
C LEU A 64 6.52 8.38 -1.67
N LYS A 65 5.32 7.83 -1.46
CA LYS A 65 4.35 8.30 -0.46
C LYS A 65 4.63 7.79 0.96
N GLY A 66 5.63 6.93 1.16
CA GLY A 66 5.92 6.30 2.46
C GLY A 66 4.96 5.17 2.82
N GLU A 67 4.16 4.69 1.87
CA GLU A 67 3.27 3.55 2.02
C GLU A 67 3.97 2.24 1.62
N LYS A 68 3.49 1.09 2.10
CA LYS A 68 4.02 -0.22 1.68
C LYS A 68 3.37 -0.65 0.37
N GLY A 69 4.20 -1.06 -0.60
CA GLY A 69 3.75 -1.68 -1.85
C GLY A 69 3.02 -3.01 -1.65
N GLN A 70 2.48 -3.56 -2.73
CA GLN A 70 1.73 -4.81 -2.69
C GLN A 70 2.64 -5.97 -2.27
N PRO A 71 2.26 -6.79 -1.26
CA PRO A 71 3.09 -7.90 -0.81
C PRO A 71 3.15 -9.03 -1.85
N GLU A 72 4.36 -9.52 -2.11
CA GLU A 72 4.59 -10.71 -2.95
C GLU A 72 4.22 -11.97 -2.16
N ILE A 73 3.06 -12.56 -2.46
CA ILE A 73 2.61 -13.81 -1.81
C ILE A 73 3.26 -14.99 -2.53
N LYS A 74 4.35 -15.53 -1.97
CA LYS A 74 4.97 -16.76 -2.47
C LYS A 74 4.06 -17.96 -2.19
N ALA A 75 3.92 -18.86 -3.17
CA ALA A 75 3.16 -20.08 -3.02
C ALA A 75 3.75 -20.97 -1.91
N LYS A 76 2.91 -21.46 -1.00
CA LYS A 76 3.31 -22.44 0.02
C LYS A 76 3.61 -23.78 -0.65
N ASN A 77 4.88 -24.14 -0.78
CA ASN A 77 5.28 -25.49 -1.15
C ASN A 77 4.78 -26.47 -0.07
N LYS A 78 3.84 -27.35 -0.41
CA LYS A 78 3.40 -28.47 0.45
C LYS A 78 4.50 -29.53 0.51
N LYS A 79 5.60 -29.27 1.23
CA LYS A 79 6.52 -30.31 1.69
C LYS A 79 6.24 -30.60 3.16
N GLY A 80 5.71 -31.81 3.38
CA GLY A 80 5.82 -32.58 4.62
C GLY A 80 5.34 -31.91 5.91
N PHE A 81 4.17 -32.32 6.40
CA PHE A 81 3.91 -32.33 7.84
C PHE A 81 4.88 -33.36 8.48
N THR A 82 6.10 -32.95 8.80
CA THR A 82 6.95 -33.67 9.75
C THR A 82 6.63 -33.14 11.14
N SER A 83 6.09 -34.04 11.95
CA SER A 83 5.83 -33.87 13.37
C SER A 83 7.04 -33.35 14.14
N ASN A 84 6.77 -32.50 15.13
CA ASN A 84 7.65 -32.06 16.22
C ASN A 84 8.58 -30.88 15.96
N HIS A 85 8.03 -29.73 15.61
CA HIS A 85 8.60 -28.44 16.01
C HIS A 85 7.54 -27.52 16.60
N SER A 86 6.88 -27.98 17.67
CA SER A 86 6.14 -27.07 18.55
C SER A 86 7.07 -26.64 19.68
N LEU A 87 7.89 -25.62 19.41
CA LEU A 87 8.56 -24.81 20.42
C LEU A 87 7.62 -23.69 20.92
N GLU A 88 6.31 -23.97 20.95
CA GLU A 88 5.31 -22.98 21.37
C GLU A 88 5.53 -22.54 22.83
N LYS A 89 6.10 -23.43 23.67
CA LYS A 89 6.49 -23.13 25.05
C LYS A 89 7.74 -22.23 25.16
N GLU A 90 8.66 -22.24 24.19
CA GLU A 90 9.81 -21.31 24.17
C GLU A 90 9.41 -19.92 23.63
N ARG A 91 8.34 -19.83 22.83
CA ARG A 91 7.85 -18.56 22.28
C ARG A 91 6.96 -17.78 23.25
N GLN A 92 6.44 -18.43 24.29
CA GLN A 92 5.63 -17.79 25.33
C GLN A 92 6.47 -17.41 26.55
N THR A 93 7.48 -16.57 26.35
CA THR A 93 7.80 -15.61 27.42
C THR A 93 6.93 -14.39 27.14
N PRO A 94 5.88 -14.12 27.93
CA PRO A 94 5.19 -12.85 27.83
C PRO A 94 6.22 -11.79 28.19
N LYS A 95 6.75 -11.13 27.16
CA LYS A 95 7.57 -9.96 27.36
C LYS A 95 6.66 -8.96 28.07
N ASN A 96 7.00 -8.59 29.30
CA ASN A 96 6.34 -7.49 29.98
C ASN A 96 6.68 -6.23 29.19
N ASP A 97 5.88 -5.99 28.16
CA ASP A 97 5.84 -4.75 27.42
C ASP A 97 5.33 -3.70 28.41
N ASN A 98 6.24 -3.15 29.22
CA ASN A 98 6.04 -1.89 29.91
C ASN A 98 6.00 -0.79 28.84
N LYS A 99 4.93 -0.79 28.04
CA LYS A 99 4.58 0.31 27.15
C LYS A 99 4.20 1.46 28.07
N GLY A 100 5.22 2.25 28.45
CA GLY A 100 5.00 3.52 29.10
C GLY A 100 3.99 4.33 28.29
N SER A 101 3.13 5.06 28.99
CA SER A 101 2.24 6.04 28.37
C SER A 101 3.05 6.88 27.39
N LYS A 102 2.67 6.89 26.11
CA LYS A 102 3.35 7.68 25.06
C LYS A 102 3.39 9.18 25.39
N LYS A 103 2.51 9.63 26.29
CA LYS A 103 2.37 11.01 26.73
C LYS A 103 3.19 11.35 27.97
N ALA A 104 3.66 10.35 28.73
CA ALA A 104 4.29 10.57 30.04
C ALA A 104 5.64 11.29 30.01
N GLY A 105 6.30 11.38 28.84
CA GLY A 105 7.60 12.04 28.68
C GLY A 105 7.56 13.31 27.83
N ILE A 106 6.37 13.78 27.41
CA ILE A 106 6.27 14.97 26.56
C ILE A 106 6.32 16.21 27.46
N LYS A 107 7.37 17.04 27.27
CA LYS A 107 7.48 18.35 27.91
C LYS A 107 6.48 19.32 27.26
N ILE A 108 5.69 20.01 28.06
CA ILE A 108 4.76 21.04 27.59
C ILE A 108 5.50 22.39 27.62
N ASP A 109 5.65 23.02 26.45
CA ASP A 109 6.29 24.33 26.32
C ASP A 109 5.28 25.49 26.29
N ARG A 110 4.01 25.21 25.92
CA ARG A 110 2.90 26.19 25.84
C ARG A 110 1.59 25.54 26.30
N GLU A 111 0.82 26.25 27.12
CA GLU A 111 -0.55 25.90 27.52
C GLU A 111 -1.53 26.93 26.95
N GLU A 112 -2.64 26.46 26.38
CA GLU A 112 -3.67 27.31 25.78
C GLU A 112 -5.05 26.79 26.17
N ILE A 113 -5.90 27.69 26.68
CA ILE A 113 -7.29 27.37 27.02
C ILE A 113 -8.14 27.65 25.79
N LEU A 114 -8.75 26.61 25.23
CA LEU A 114 -9.67 26.74 24.10
C LEU A 114 -11.08 27.02 24.61
N GLU A 115 -11.54 28.26 24.47
CA GLU A 115 -12.92 28.63 24.76
C GLU A 115 -13.83 28.31 23.58
N TYR A 116 -14.91 27.59 23.83
CA TYR A 116 -15.92 27.29 22.81
C TYR A 116 -17.06 28.32 22.89
N PRO A 117 -17.54 28.86 21.75
CA PRO A 117 -18.62 29.84 21.74
C PRO A 117 -19.90 29.27 22.37
N GLN A 118 -20.39 29.94 23.41
CA GLN A 118 -21.53 29.47 24.21
C GLN A 118 -22.84 29.42 23.40
N GLU A 119 -22.98 30.24 22.37
CA GLU A 119 -24.17 30.29 21.51
C GLU A 119 -24.39 29.00 20.70
N LEU A 120 -23.32 28.24 20.46
CA LEU A 120 -23.37 26.95 19.76
C LEU A 120 -23.60 25.78 20.71
N LEU A 121 -23.56 26.01 22.02
CA LEU A 121 -23.81 24.98 23.02
C LEU A 121 -25.31 24.79 23.22
N PRO A 122 -25.77 23.55 23.49
CA PRO A 122 -27.12 23.31 23.98
C PRO A 122 -27.42 24.15 25.22
N ALA A 123 -28.67 24.59 25.40
CA ALA A 123 -29.08 25.45 26.52
C ALA A 123 -28.82 24.82 27.91
N GLU A 124 -28.71 23.50 27.98
CA GLU A 124 -28.44 22.74 29.21
C GLU A 124 -26.95 22.42 29.40
N ALA A 125 -26.08 22.85 28.48
CA ALA A 125 -24.65 22.60 28.59
C ALA A 125 -24.08 23.31 29.81
N GLN A 126 -23.50 22.54 30.73
CA GLN A 126 -22.84 23.05 31.93
C GLN A 126 -21.33 22.88 31.80
N PHE A 127 -20.61 23.88 32.27
CA PHE A 127 -19.15 23.82 32.35
C PHE A 127 -18.73 22.74 33.36
N LYS A 128 -17.92 21.77 32.92
CA LYS A 128 -17.46 20.62 33.72
C LYS A 128 -15.96 20.63 34.02
N GLY A 129 -15.26 21.71 33.64
CA GLY A 129 -13.80 21.81 33.72
C GLY A 129 -13.13 21.66 32.36
N TYR A 130 -11.81 21.52 32.38
CA TYR A 130 -10.97 21.41 31.18
C TYR A 130 -10.54 19.97 30.93
N GLU A 131 -10.52 19.58 29.66
CA GLU A 131 -9.93 18.30 29.21
C GLU A 131 -8.56 18.56 28.59
N GLU A 132 -7.54 17.86 29.05
CA GLU A 132 -6.17 18.03 28.57
C GLU A 132 -5.95 17.28 27.25
N VAL A 133 -5.73 18.03 26.17
CA VAL A 133 -5.36 17.49 24.86
C VAL A 133 -3.97 18.01 24.48
N ILE A 134 -2.99 17.11 24.43
CA ILE A 134 -1.62 17.44 24.04
C ILE A 134 -1.50 17.37 22.51
N ILE A 135 -1.19 18.50 21.89
CA ILE A 135 -0.88 18.63 20.46
C ILE A 135 0.58 19.09 20.32
N GLN A 136 1.33 18.49 19.40
CA GLN A 136 2.72 18.86 19.14
C GLN A 136 2.82 19.69 17.86
N ASP A 137 3.03 21.00 18.02
CA ASP A 137 3.35 21.90 16.91
C ASP A 137 4.86 22.02 16.72
N ILE A 138 5.28 22.51 15.54
CA ILE A 138 6.67 22.85 15.25
C ILE A 138 6.77 24.31 14.82
N ILE A 139 7.80 25.01 15.30
CA ILE A 139 8.14 26.36 14.85
C ILE A 139 9.36 26.25 13.95
N LEU A 140 9.20 26.54 12.66
CA LEU A 140 10.29 26.62 11.69
C LEU A 140 10.64 28.09 11.47
N ALA A 141 11.90 28.46 11.71
CA ALA A 141 12.40 29.81 11.51
C ALA A 141 13.64 29.79 10.59
N THR A 142 13.79 30.84 9.78
CA THR A 142 14.99 31.02 8.95
C THR A 142 16.12 31.59 9.80
N ASP A 143 17.30 30.99 9.69
CA ASP A 143 18.52 31.51 10.31
C ASP A 143 19.35 32.25 9.26
N ASN A 144 19.08 33.54 9.09
CA ASN A 144 19.73 34.38 8.10
C ASN A 144 20.91 35.11 8.72
N VAL A 145 22.13 34.79 8.27
CA VAL A 145 23.36 35.48 8.69
C VAL A 145 23.84 36.42 7.58
N LEU A 146 23.83 37.73 7.83
CA LEU A 146 24.40 38.73 6.93
C LEU A 146 25.90 38.89 7.18
N PHE A 147 26.72 38.36 6.29
CA PHE A 147 28.16 38.59 6.32
C PHE A 147 28.53 39.90 5.60
N ARG A 148 29.18 40.81 6.32
CA ARG A 148 29.87 41.96 5.71
C ARG A 148 31.32 41.59 5.49
N LYS A 149 31.71 41.44 4.23
CA LYS A 149 33.10 41.17 3.86
C LYS A 149 33.80 42.49 3.56
N GLU A 150 35.06 42.59 3.97
CA GLU A 150 35.92 43.69 3.58
C GLU A 150 36.04 43.74 2.05
N LYS A 151 35.87 44.93 1.47
CA LYS A 151 35.98 45.16 0.03
C LYS A 151 37.11 46.15 -0.19
N TYR A 152 38.21 45.66 -0.74
CA TYR A 152 39.36 46.46 -1.15
C TYR A 152 39.23 46.83 -2.63
N TYR A 153 39.62 48.05 -3.00
CA TYR A 153 39.61 48.55 -4.37
C TYR A 153 40.98 49.13 -4.71
N SER A 154 41.51 48.79 -5.89
CA SER A 154 42.72 49.40 -6.45
C SER A 154 42.33 50.22 -7.69
N PRO A 155 42.72 51.50 -7.78
CA PRO A 155 42.42 52.38 -8.92
C PRO A 155 43.02 51.92 -10.24
#